data_AF-A0A077LX72-F1
#
_entry.id   AF-A0A077LX72-F1
#
_cell.length_a   1.000
_cell.length_b   1.000
_cell.length_c   1.000
_cell.angle_alpha   90.00
_cell.angle_beta   90.00
_cell.angle_gamma   90.00
#
_symmetry.space_group_name_H-M   'P 1'
#
loop_
_entity.id
_entity.type
_entity.pdbx_description
1 polymer ?
#
loop_
_entity_poly.entity_id
_entity_poly.type
_entity_poly.pdbx_seq_one_letter_code
_entity_poly.pdbx_strand_id
1 'polypeptide(L)'
;MTGMPEAGIARELAMCFTTIALVTDHDAGVEGQDVVTHADVLAVFAGNMERLKALLLDVIRRLPAAEPDDSASCACRRVLDGLPLPITLPV
;
A
#
# COMPACT_ATOMS: atom_id res chain seq x y z
N MET A 1 10.40 -1.28 5.80
CA MET A 1 10.05 -1.47 7.23
C MET A 1 8.71 -0.80 7.60
N THR A 2 7.71 -0.78 6.70
CA THR A 2 6.45 -0.04 6.94
C THR A 2 5.19 -0.84 6.54
N GLY A 3 5.30 -1.81 5.63
CA GLY A 3 4.14 -2.56 5.14
C GLY A 3 3.36 -3.35 6.21
N MET A 4 4.01 -3.72 7.32
CA MET A 4 3.35 -4.26 8.51
C MET A 4 3.55 -3.27 9.67
N PRO A 5 2.50 -2.89 10.43
CA PRO A 5 1.15 -3.46 10.43
C PRO A 5 0.15 -2.88 9.42
N GLU A 6 0.55 -1.89 8.60
CA GLU A 6 -0.38 -1.13 7.74
C GLU A 6 -1.27 -2.02 6.85
N ALA A 7 -0.69 -2.99 6.14
CA ALA A 7 -1.46 -3.88 5.27
C ALA A 7 -2.42 -4.80 6.05
N GLY A 8 -2.03 -5.22 7.27
CA GLY A 8 -2.88 -6.01 8.15
C GLY A 8 -4.08 -5.21 8.65
N ILE A 9 -3.85 -3.98 9.11
CA ILE A 9 -4.90 -3.07 9.58
C ILE A 9 -5.86 -2.73 8.43
N ALA A 10 -5.34 -2.42 7.24
CA ALA A 10 -6.19 -2.14 6.08
C ALA A 10 -7.09 -3.34 5.70
N ARG A 11 -6.59 -4.56 5.89
CA ARG A 11 -7.36 -5.79 5.70
C ARG A 11 -8.45 -5.96 6.76
N GLU A 12 -8.15 -5.69 8.01
CA GLU A 12 -9.10 -5.72 9.13
C GLU A 12 -10.21 -4.66 8.98
N LEU A 13 -9.92 -3.55 8.29
CA LEU A 13 -10.89 -2.51 7.96
C LEU A 13 -11.62 -2.74 6.63
N ALA A 14 -11.43 -3.89 5.98
CA ALA A 14 -12.01 -4.20 4.66
C ALA A 14 -11.71 -3.14 3.57
N MET A 15 -10.52 -2.52 3.60
CA MET A 15 -10.10 -1.51 2.64
C MET A 15 -9.40 -2.14 1.42
N CYS A 16 -9.65 -1.62 0.20
CA CYS A 16 -8.83 -1.96 -0.97
C CYS A 16 -7.48 -1.23 -0.85
N PHE A 17 -6.45 -1.90 -0.33
CA PHE A 17 -5.10 -1.35 -0.07
C PHE A 17 -4.09 -1.82 -1.12
N THR A 18 -3.25 -0.89 -1.59
CA THR A 18 -2.14 -1.19 -2.49
C THR A 18 -0.93 -0.33 -2.14
N THR A 19 0.27 -0.87 -2.37
CA THR A 19 1.53 -0.18 -2.08
C THR A 19 2.28 0.11 -3.37
N ILE A 20 2.78 1.33 -3.52
CA ILE A 20 3.77 1.69 -4.53
C ILE A 20 5.13 1.70 -3.85
N ALA A 21 5.97 0.71 -4.16
CA ALA A 21 7.33 0.62 -3.64
C ALA A 21 8.34 1.17 -4.66
N LEU A 22 9.25 2.02 -4.19
CA LEU A 22 10.40 2.48 -4.96
C LEU A 22 11.63 1.73 -4.48
N VAL A 23 12.31 1.04 -5.40
CA VAL A 23 13.61 0.43 -5.12
C VAL A 23 14.64 1.56 -4.97
N THR A 24 15.24 1.66 -3.79
CA THR A 24 16.25 2.68 -3.45
C THR A 24 17.67 2.12 -3.43
N ASP A 25 17.81 0.83 -3.20
CA ASP A 25 19.07 0.14 -2.97
C ASP A 25 18.84 -1.38 -3.12
N HIS A 26 19.92 -2.15 -2.99
CA HIS A 26 19.91 -3.61 -3.10
C HIS A 26 20.00 -4.33 -1.76
N ASP A 27 19.81 -3.60 -0.65
CA ASP A 27 20.03 -4.07 0.72
C ASP A 27 21.47 -4.56 0.97
N ALA A 28 21.76 -5.00 2.19
CA ALA A 28 23.00 -5.69 2.51
C ALA A 28 22.98 -7.13 1.98
N GLY A 29 24.11 -7.59 1.43
CA GLY A 29 24.30 -9.01 1.07
C GLY A 29 24.34 -9.31 -0.43
N VAL A 30 24.37 -8.29 -1.29
CA VAL A 30 24.69 -8.46 -2.72
C VAL A 30 26.21 -8.39 -2.93
N GLU A 31 26.81 -9.47 -3.41
CA GLU A 31 28.25 -9.53 -3.68
C GLU A 31 28.67 -8.43 -4.68
N GLY A 32 29.73 -7.70 -4.34
CA GLY A 32 30.29 -6.63 -5.18
C GLY A 32 29.54 -5.29 -5.11
N GLN A 33 28.57 -5.13 -4.22
CA GLN A 33 27.88 -3.86 -3.98
C GLN A 33 28.14 -3.30 -2.58
N ASP A 34 28.12 -1.98 -2.47
CA ASP A 34 28.23 -1.28 -1.20
C ASP A 34 27.01 -1.54 -0.31
N VAL A 35 27.23 -1.55 1.01
CA VAL A 35 26.16 -1.72 2.00
C VAL A 35 25.24 -0.49 1.99
N VAL A 36 23.94 -0.72 2.16
CA VAL A 36 22.95 0.35 2.22
C VAL A 36 23.26 1.39 3.30
N THR A 37 23.19 2.67 2.93
CA THR A 37 23.19 3.80 3.88
C THR A 37 21.90 4.60 3.77
N HIS A 38 21.51 5.25 4.88
CA HIS A 38 20.33 6.12 4.88
C HIS A 38 20.44 7.29 3.89
N ALA A 39 21.66 7.82 3.71
CA ALA A 39 21.89 8.94 2.78
C ALA A 39 21.64 8.52 1.33
N ASP A 40 22.09 7.33 0.94
CA ASP A 40 21.91 6.81 -0.42
C ASP A 40 20.43 6.53 -0.72
N VAL A 41 19.71 5.96 0.26
CA VAL A 41 18.26 5.76 0.18
C VAL A 41 17.53 7.08 -0.10
N LEU A 42 17.86 8.14 0.65
CA LEU A 42 17.24 9.46 0.45
C LEU A 42 17.61 10.09 -0.89
N ALA A 43 18.85 9.91 -1.36
CA ALA A 43 19.30 10.44 -2.64
C ALA A 43 18.54 9.81 -3.81
N VAL A 44 18.42 8.47 -3.83
CA VAL A 44 17.65 7.75 -4.86
C VAL A 44 16.17 8.08 -4.76
N PHE A 45 15.62 8.18 -3.55
CA PHE A 45 14.23 8.56 -3.34
C PHE A 45 13.93 9.96 -3.92
N ALA A 46 14.76 10.96 -3.57
CA ALA A 46 14.60 12.33 -4.05
C ALA A 46 14.69 12.41 -5.58
N GLY A 47 15.62 11.68 -6.21
CA GLY A 47 15.78 11.63 -7.66
C GLY A 47 14.58 11.03 -8.41
N ASN A 48 13.75 10.23 -7.75
CA ASN A 48 12.59 9.57 -8.35
C ASN A 48 11.24 10.20 -7.97
N MET A 49 11.25 11.25 -7.13
CA MET A 49 10.03 11.79 -6.53
C MET A 49 9.01 12.29 -7.56
N GLU A 50 9.45 12.99 -8.61
CA GLU A 50 8.54 13.52 -9.63
C GLU A 50 7.90 12.40 -10.47
N ARG A 51 8.65 11.34 -10.79
CA ARG A 51 8.10 10.16 -11.48
C ARG A 51 7.08 9.42 -10.61
N LEU A 52 7.38 9.29 -9.31
CA LEU A 52 6.46 8.68 -8.35
C LEU A 52 5.15 9.47 -8.23
N LYS A 53 5.22 10.80 -8.11
CA LYS A 53 4.03 11.67 -8.07
C LYS A 53 3.20 11.57 -9.36
N ALA A 54 3.86 11.59 -10.52
CA ALA A 54 3.17 11.47 -11.80
C ALA A 54 2.42 10.13 -11.92
N LEU A 55 3.06 9.02 -11.53
CA LEU A 55 2.42 7.71 -11.47
C LEU A 55 1.23 7.70 -10.51
N LEU A 56 1.41 8.21 -9.29
CA LEU A 56 0.35 8.26 -8.28
C LEU A 56 -0.88 9.02 -8.79
N LEU A 57 -0.67 10.17 -9.43
CA LEU A 57 -1.77 10.95 -10.02
C LEU A 57 -2.46 10.22 -11.17
N ASP A 58 -1.72 9.49 -12.02
CA ASP A 58 -2.32 8.67 -13.08
C ASP A 58 -3.17 7.53 -12.50
N VAL A 59 -2.63 6.83 -11.49
CA VAL A 59 -3.35 5.75 -10.80
C VAL A 59 -4.64 6.28 -10.19
N ILE A 60 -4.60 7.39 -9.44
CA ILE A 60 -5.79 8.00 -8.82
C ILE A 60 -6.86 8.34 -9.86
N ARG A 61 -6.46 8.90 -11.02
CA ARG A 61 -7.41 9.22 -12.10
C ARG A 61 -8.06 8.00 -12.74
N ARG A 62 -7.42 6.85 -12.66
CA ARG A 62 -7.88 5.58 -13.24
C ARG A 62 -8.62 4.69 -12.25
N LEU A 63 -8.66 5.08 -10.97
CA LEU A 63 -9.49 4.40 -10.00
C LEU A 63 -10.96 4.47 -10.43
N PRO A 64 -11.75 3.41 -10.18
CA PRO A 64 -13.18 3.45 -10.42
C PRO A 64 -13.83 4.58 -9.59
N ALA A 65 -15.00 5.03 -10.04
CA ALA A 65 -15.81 5.95 -9.25
C ALA A 65 -16.15 5.33 -7.88
N ALA A 66 -16.38 6.19 -6.88
CA ALA A 66 -16.78 5.71 -5.57
C ALA A 66 -18.13 4.97 -5.66
N GLU A 67 -18.19 3.77 -5.10
CA GLU A 67 -19.37 2.93 -5.05
C GLU A 67 -19.92 2.86 -3.60
N PRO A 68 -21.24 2.94 -3.40
CA PRO A 68 -21.87 2.71 -2.11
C PRO A 68 -21.51 1.35 -1.51
N ASP A 69 -21.49 1.28 -0.18
CA ASP A 69 -20.89 0.12 0.48
C ASP A 69 -21.62 -1.21 0.24
N ASP A 70 -22.94 -1.15 0.20
CA ASP A 70 -23.87 -2.26 -0.03
C ASP A 70 -23.75 -2.87 -1.43
N SER A 71 -23.38 -2.06 -2.42
CA SER A 71 -23.34 -2.40 -3.85
C SER A 71 -21.95 -2.71 -4.39
N ALA A 72 -20.90 -2.47 -3.59
CA ALA A 72 -19.52 -2.58 -4.04
C ALA A 72 -19.09 -4.01 -4.37
N SER A 73 -18.44 -4.18 -5.52
CA SER A 73 -17.96 -5.49 -6.00
C SER A 73 -16.47 -5.77 -5.72
N CYS A 74 -15.71 -4.83 -5.17
CA CYS A 74 -14.29 -5.05 -4.77
C CYS A 74 -14.23 -6.16 -3.71
N ALA A 75 -13.55 -7.27 -4.01
CA ALA A 75 -13.42 -8.39 -3.08
C ALA A 75 -12.78 -7.99 -1.72
N CYS A 76 -11.94 -6.95 -1.70
CA CYS A 76 -11.36 -6.43 -0.45
C CYS A 76 -12.42 -5.92 0.52
N ARG A 77 -13.53 -5.34 0.00
CA ARG A 77 -14.61 -4.74 0.81
C ARG A 77 -15.58 -5.78 1.36
N ARG A 78 -15.53 -7.00 0.84
CA ARG A 78 -16.36 -8.14 1.25
C ARG A 78 -15.60 -9.15 2.09
N VAL A 79 -14.35 -8.84 2.45
CA VAL A 79 -13.45 -9.83 3.07
C VAL A 79 -13.87 -10.26 4.48
N LEU A 80 -14.70 -9.45 5.14
CA LEU A 80 -15.21 -9.73 6.48
C LEU A 80 -16.61 -10.35 6.45
N ASP A 81 -17.22 -10.50 5.27
CA ASP A 81 -18.57 -11.04 5.13
C ASP A 81 -18.68 -12.45 5.71
N GLY A 82 -19.75 -12.68 6.47
CA GLY A 82 -20.03 -13.99 7.06
C GLY A 82 -19.10 -14.37 8.22
N LEU A 83 -18.14 -13.52 8.60
CA LEU A 83 -17.34 -13.75 9.79
C LEU A 83 -18.19 -13.53 11.05
N PRO A 84 -18.18 -14.49 12.01
CA PRO A 84 -18.80 -14.27 13.30
C PRO A 84 -17.95 -13.26 14.07
N LEU A 85 -18.52 -12.07 14.30
CA LEU A 85 -17.84 -11.05 15.09
C LEU A 85 -17.95 -11.39 16.58
N PRO A 86 -16.87 -11.20 17.36
CA PRO A 86 -16.91 -11.42 18.81
C PRO A 86 -17.75 -10.36 19.55
N ILE A 87 -18.15 -9.29 18.84
CA ILE A 87 -18.96 -8.18 19.35
C ILE A 87 -20.06 -7.83 18.33
N THR A 88 -21.18 -7.31 18.83
CA THR A 88 -22.22 -6.73 17.97
C THR A 88 -21.81 -5.33 17.53
N LEU A 89 -21.80 -5.08 16.22
CA LEU A 89 -21.53 -3.73 15.71
C LEU A 89 -22.74 -2.82 15.92
N PRO A 90 -22.53 -1.51 16.15
CA PRO A 90 -23.61 -0.54 16.10
C PRO A 90 -24.28 -0.57 14.72
N VAL A 91 -25.60 -0.46 14.70
CA VAL A 91 -26.39 -0.20 13.49
C VAL A 91 -26.24 1.25 13.03
#